data_AF-A0AA37NWG8-F1
#
_entry.id   AF-A0AA37NWG8-F1
#
_cell.length_a   1.000
_cell.length_b   1.000
_cell.length_c   1.000
_cell.angle_alpha   90.00
_cell.angle_beta   90.00
_cell.angle_gamma   90.00
#
_symmetry.space_group_name_H-M   'P 1'
#
loop_
_entity.id
_entity.type
_entity.pdbx_description
1 polymer ?
#
loop_
_entity_poly.entity_id
_entity_poly.type
_entity_poly.pdbx_seq_one_letter_code
_entity_poly.pdbx_strand_id
1 'polypeptide(L)'
;MDWHEPGAACTCVVTEYHHHAGRDFFIDVDLFSMDELMEQATELLQSYRRFHLHAGEMTREDGVEEAKEQANVARDTFLAMFRGRLGDGDFLTEKTEKDVLSTMRSWLEQTYPKVGGRHAKGELQECSRLLMSLTSETAGAHGPAVWPYIKKIRIITERYLRECDEILAICNIGRATTDVGVASVFELARKAELSNVGIVCTKSDIKEQKRFELKRYLIETRNTSVSRKLHELYDNKIPAGALRVFCVSNTEYRAGRWLPRDDALPLLQLSGIIALRKHCLAIIGDSQLRIATKFVANDIPALLGDVGLWIESGAGSTSAEQKQIVRETLDKVEQMLHRVNTAVNPSLNMSAY
;
A
#
# COMPACT_ATOMS: atom_id res chain seq x y z
N MET A 1 10.12 0.47 -19.28
CA MET A 1 9.78 1.91 -19.31
C MET A 1 9.56 2.29 -17.87
N ASP A 2 10.65 2.68 -17.23
CA ASP A 2 10.68 3.00 -15.81
C ASP A 2 10.05 4.37 -15.63
N TRP A 3 8.90 4.38 -14.97
CA TRP A 3 8.30 5.60 -14.47
C TRP A 3 9.13 6.07 -13.28
N HIS A 4 10.15 6.89 -13.55
CA HIS A 4 10.66 7.80 -12.54
C HIS A 4 9.55 8.82 -12.29
N GLU A 5 8.79 8.67 -11.20
CA GLU A 5 7.95 9.76 -10.71
C GLU A 5 8.88 10.93 -10.35
N PRO A 6 8.75 12.10 -11.01
CA PRO A 6 9.46 13.30 -10.61
C PRO A 6 8.70 13.93 -9.43
N GLY A 7 8.62 13.18 -8.34
CA GLY A 7 8.05 13.59 -7.06
C GLY A 7 9.10 13.59 -5.97
N ALA A 8 10.37 13.84 -6.32
CA ALA A 8 11.47 13.91 -5.35
C ALA A 8 11.07 14.88 -4.24
N ALA A 9 10.99 14.34 -3.01
CA ALA A 9 10.54 15.04 -1.84
C ALA A 9 11.12 16.45 -1.75
N CYS A 10 10.30 17.45 -1.43
CA CYS A 10 10.79 18.72 -0.95
C CYS A 10 11.63 18.44 0.31
N THR A 11 12.94 18.50 0.18
CA THR A 11 13.92 18.33 1.26
C THR A 11 13.82 19.52 2.21
N CYS A 12 13.05 19.37 3.28
CA CYS A 12 12.81 20.46 4.23
C CYS A 12 13.94 20.56 5.26
N VAL A 13 15.04 21.23 4.90
CA VAL A 13 16.02 21.69 5.90
C VAL A 13 15.56 23.03 6.45
N VAL A 14 15.43 23.13 7.77
CA VAL A 14 15.09 24.40 8.43
C VAL A 14 16.16 25.44 8.07
N THR A 15 15.75 26.45 7.31
CA THR A 15 16.63 27.52 6.84
C THR A 15 16.16 28.84 7.45
N GLU A 16 17.00 29.45 8.27
CA GLU A 16 16.73 30.73 8.88
C GLU A 16 17.56 31.84 8.25
N TYR A 17 16.94 32.99 8.05
CA TYR A 17 17.61 34.17 7.54
C TYR A 17 17.86 35.16 8.66
N HIS A 18 19.13 35.53 8.86
CA HIS A 18 19.55 36.49 9.86
C HIS A 18 20.11 37.75 9.18
N HIS A 19 19.81 38.89 9.79
CA HIS A 19 20.29 40.18 9.32
C HIS A 19 21.79 40.36 9.58
N HIS A 20 22.52 40.79 8.56
CA HIS A 20 23.90 41.25 8.68
C HIS A 20 24.19 42.31 7.61
N ALA A 21 24.74 43.45 8.04
CA ALA A 21 25.04 44.61 7.20
C ALA A 21 26.34 44.49 6.38
N GLY A 22 27.06 43.37 6.50
CA GLY A 22 28.29 43.09 5.75
C GLY A 22 28.01 42.70 4.29
N ARG A 23 29.03 42.82 3.43
CA ARG A 23 28.94 42.46 2.00
C ARG A 23 29.08 40.96 1.73
N ASP A 24 29.59 40.21 2.70
CA ASP A 24 29.85 38.78 2.60
C ASP A 24 28.59 37.97 2.93
N PHE A 25 28.50 36.79 2.32
CA PHE A 25 27.47 35.80 2.60
C PHE A 25 28.00 34.81 3.63
N PHE A 26 27.29 34.64 4.74
CA PHE A 26 27.63 33.60 5.71
C PHE A 26 26.54 32.54 5.76
N ILE A 27 26.94 31.28 5.69
CA ILE A 27 26.08 30.13 5.89
C ILE A 27 26.62 29.36 7.08
N ASP A 28 25.85 29.30 8.17
CA ASP A 28 26.14 28.42 9.29
C ASP A 28 25.33 27.13 9.10
N VAL A 29 26.05 26.00 9.02
CA VAL A 29 25.45 24.66 8.93
C VAL A 29 25.57 23.98 10.28
N ASP A 30 24.44 23.74 10.92
CA ASP A 30 24.33 22.97 12.16
C ASP A 30 23.92 21.53 11.81
N LEU A 31 24.76 20.57 12.20
CA LEU A 31 24.54 19.15 11.93
C LEU A 31 24.01 18.47 13.19
N PHE A 32 23.14 17.48 13.01
CA PHE A 32 22.75 16.61 14.12
C PHE A 32 23.96 15.85 14.66
N SER A 33 24.06 15.78 15.98
CA SER A 33 25.01 14.88 16.65
C SER A 33 24.68 13.41 16.32
N MET A 34 25.66 12.53 16.53
CA MET A 34 25.47 11.10 16.31
C MET A 34 24.32 10.52 17.15
N ASP A 35 24.15 11.01 18.39
CA ASP A 35 23.08 10.55 19.27
C ASP A 35 21.70 11.01 18.77
N GLU A 36 21.57 12.27 18.33
CA GLU A 36 20.34 12.79 17.70
C GLU A 36 20.00 12.04 16.41
N LEU A 37 20.99 11.71 15.58
CA LEU A 37 20.78 10.92 14.35
C LEU A 37 20.32 9.50 14.67
N MET A 38 20.87 8.88 15.73
CA MET A 38 20.47 7.54 16.15
C MET A 38 19.05 7.52 16.73
N GLU A 39 18.65 8.56 17.45
CA GLU A 39 17.27 8.74 17.92
C GLU A 39 16.31 8.84 16.73
N GLN A 40 16.61 9.69 15.74
CA GLN A 40 15.82 9.82 14.51
C GLN A 40 15.77 8.51 13.71
N ALA A 41 16.89 7.83 13.53
CA ALA A 41 16.92 6.55 12.84
C ALA A 41 16.05 5.49 13.54
N THR A 42 15.98 5.53 14.87
CA THR A 42 15.11 4.67 15.66
C THR A 42 13.64 4.96 15.40
N GLU A 43 13.23 6.23 15.47
CA GLU A 43 11.84 6.64 15.22
C GLU A 43 11.38 6.32 13.78
N LEU A 44 12.25 6.58 12.79
CA LEU A 44 11.99 6.27 11.39
C LEU A 44 11.87 4.77 11.16
N LEU A 45 12.74 3.96 11.78
CA LEU A 45 12.69 2.50 11.69
C LEU A 45 11.40 1.95 12.32
N GLN A 46 11.01 2.47 13.48
CA GLN A 46 9.76 2.09 14.14
C GLN A 46 8.55 2.47 13.28
N SER A 47 8.55 3.64 12.67
CA SER A 47 7.48 4.10 11.77
C SER A 47 7.38 3.22 10.52
N TYR A 48 8.52 2.88 9.91
CA TYR A 48 8.59 1.96 8.79
C TYR A 48 8.02 0.58 9.14
N ARG A 49 8.47 0.00 10.26
CA ARG A 49 8.01 -1.31 10.74
C ARG A 49 6.55 -1.32 11.14
N ARG A 50 6.04 -0.24 11.75
CA ARG A 50 4.63 -0.12 12.11
C ARG A 50 3.73 -0.38 10.91
N PHE A 51 4.05 0.20 9.75
CA PHE A 51 3.29 -0.08 8.54
C PHE A 51 3.62 -1.47 7.97
N HIS A 52 4.89 -1.77 7.69
CA HIS A 52 5.25 -2.97 6.93
C HIS A 52 5.02 -4.29 7.67
N LEU A 53 5.02 -4.29 9.01
CA LEU A 53 4.77 -5.48 9.82
C LEU A 53 3.32 -5.58 10.32
N HIS A 54 2.62 -4.45 10.50
CA HIS A 54 1.31 -4.43 11.16
C HIS A 54 0.16 -3.86 10.32
N ALA A 55 0.39 -3.39 9.08
CA ALA A 55 -0.69 -2.82 8.26
C ALA A 55 -1.86 -3.78 8.02
N GLY A 56 -1.62 -5.09 7.98
CA GLY A 56 -2.68 -6.10 7.83
C GLY A 56 -3.63 -6.19 9.04
N GLU A 57 -3.20 -5.70 10.20
CA GLU A 57 -3.95 -5.71 11.46
C GLU A 57 -4.56 -4.32 11.76
N MET A 58 -4.10 -3.27 11.07
CA MET A 58 -4.56 -1.90 11.28
C MET A 58 -5.88 -1.62 10.56
N THR A 59 -6.80 -0.99 11.27
CA THR A 59 -7.99 -0.37 10.67
C THR A 59 -7.67 1.03 10.16
N ARG A 60 -8.65 1.62 9.48
CA ARG A 60 -8.55 3.02 9.04
C ARG A 60 -8.61 4.01 10.22
N GLU A 61 -9.26 3.64 11.32
CA GLU A 61 -9.29 4.43 12.56
C GLU A 61 -7.94 4.37 13.29
N ASP A 62 -7.20 3.26 13.14
CA ASP A 62 -5.83 3.11 13.67
C ASP A 62 -4.78 3.92 12.88
N GLY A 63 -5.21 4.63 11.82
CA GLY A 63 -4.38 5.52 11.03
C GLY A 63 -3.50 4.80 10.01
N VAL A 64 -3.98 3.72 9.37
CA VAL A 64 -3.18 2.95 8.38
C VAL A 64 -2.60 3.80 7.24
N GLU A 65 -3.34 4.80 6.74
CA GLU A 65 -2.84 5.72 5.70
C GLU A 65 -1.76 6.66 6.23
N GLU A 66 -1.90 7.14 7.47
CA GLU A 66 -0.86 7.94 8.13
C GLU A 66 0.39 7.10 8.35
N ALA A 67 0.25 5.86 8.82
CA ALA A 67 1.37 4.94 8.98
C ALA A 67 2.07 4.65 7.64
N LYS A 68 1.31 4.55 6.54
CA LYS A 68 1.86 4.42 5.18
C LYS A 68 2.65 5.66 4.77
N GLU A 69 2.12 6.86 4.99
CA GLU A 69 2.83 8.12 4.73
C GLU A 69 4.14 8.18 5.52
N GLN A 70 4.12 7.86 6.81
CA GLN A 70 5.31 7.86 7.67
C GLN A 70 6.34 6.80 7.24
N ALA A 71 5.89 5.61 6.85
CA ALA A 71 6.77 4.57 6.34
C ALA A 71 7.46 4.98 5.02
N ASN A 72 6.74 5.66 4.12
CA ASN A 72 7.33 6.21 2.91
C ASN A 72 8.38 7.28 3.23
N VAL A 73 8.08 8.21 4.14
CA VAL A 73 9.04 9.23 4.60
C VAL A 73 10.30 8.58 5.19
N ALA A 74 10.14 7.57 6.04
CA ALA A 74 11.25 6.83 6.61
C ALA A 74 12.11 6.14 5.54
N ARG A 75 11.47 5.44 4.59
CA ARG A 75 12.18 4.77 3.50
C ARG A 75 12.97 5.76 2.65
N ASP A 76 12.34 6.85 2.23
CA ASP A 76 12.94 7.84 1.35
C ASP A 76 14.11 8.56 2.06
N THR A 77 13.97 8.82 3.36
CA THR A 77 15.05 9.36 4.19
C THR A 77 16.23 8.38 4.29
N PHE A 78 15.97 7.09 4.52
CA PHE A 78 17.04 6.08 4.55
C PHE A 78 17.73 5.90 3.19
N LEU A 79 16.98 5.97 2.08
CA LEU A 79 17.55 5.93 0.73
C LEU A 79 18.47 7.12 0.47
N ALA A 80 18.09 8.31 0.94
CA ALA A 80 18.90 9.51 0.83
C ALA A 80 20.20 9.40 1.66
N MET A 81 20.10 8.93 2.91
CA MET A 81 21.23 8.78 3.85
C MET A 81 22.21 7.68 3.45
N PHE A 82 21.69 6.53 3.01
CA PHE A 82 22.45 5.30 2.82
C PHE A 82 22.45 4.84 1.37
N ARG A 83 22.52 5.80 0.44
CA ARG A 83 22.46 5.56 -1.00
C ARG A 83 23.38 4.41 -1.43
N GLY A 84 22.81 3.42 -2.11
CA GLY A 84 23.52 2.22 -2.58
C GLY A 84 23.81 1.15 -1.52
N ARG A 85 23.46 1.37 -0.25
CA ARG A 85 23.64 0.39 0.85
C ARG A 85 22.35 -0.28 1.30
N LEU A 86 21.20 0.36 1.05
CA LEU A 86 19.89 -0.11 1.53
C LEU A 86 19.37 -1.38 0.80
N GLY A 87 19.82 -1.61 -0.43
CA GLY A 87 19.33 -2.74 -1.25
C GLY A 87 17.84 -2.64 -1.57
N ASP A 88 17.12 -3.76 -1.44
CA ASP A 88 15.66 -3.86 -1.52
C ASP A 88 14.94 -3.40 -0.23
N GLY A 89 15.68 -3.23 0.87
CA GLY A 89 15.15 -2.82 2.16
C GLY A 89 14.62 -3.96 3.03
N ASP A 90 14.72 -5.22 2.61
CA ASP A 90 14.16 -6.37 3.36
C ASP A 90 14.78 -6.51 4.75
N PHE A 91 16.06 -6.14 4.88
CA PHE A 91 16.76 -6.15 6.17
C PHE A 91 16.10 -5.26 7.23
N LEU A 92 15.36 -4.21 6.82
CA LEU A 92 14.64 -3.31 7.72
C LEU A 92 13.51 -4.05 8.45
N THR A 93 12.93 -5.09 7.86
CA THR A 93 11.84 -5.89 8.45
C THR A 93 12.30 -7.24 8.99
N GLU A 94 13.29 -7.88 8.36
CA GLU A 94 13.68 -9.26 8.72
C GLU A 94 14.56 -9.36 9.97
N LYS A 95 15.42 -8.36 10.21
CA LYS A 95 16.37 -8.38 11.33
C LYS A 95 15.77 -7.80 12.60
N THR A 96 16.42 -8.04 13.74
CA THR A 96 16.01 -7.36 14.99
C THR A 96 16.26 -5.86 14.90
N GLU A 97 15.49 -5.06 15.66
CA GLU A 97 15.67 -3.59 15.67
C GLU A 97 17.11 -3.21 16.04
N LYS A 98 17.66 -3.90 17.04
CA LYS A 98 19.05 -3.72 17.49
C LYS A 98 20.08 -3.95 16.38
N ASP A 99 19.92 -4.99 15.57
CA ASP A 99 20.87 -5.31 14.49
C ASP A 99 20.80 -4.31 13.34
N VAL A 100 19.59 -3.85 13.01
CA VAL A 100 19.37 -2.80 12.01
C VAL A 100 20.02 -1.50 12.47
N LEU A 101 19.75 -1.05 13.71
CA LEU A 101 20.31 0.18 14.26
C LEU A 101 21.84 0.12 14.41
N SER A 102 22.40 -1.04 14.76
CA SER A 102 23.85 -1.26 14.78
C SER A 102 24.47 -1.08 13.38
N THR A 103 23.81 -1.61 12.35
CA THR A 103 24.24 -1.46 10.96
C THR A 103 24.15 0.00 10.51
N MET A 104 23.03 0.67 10.81
CA MET A 104 22.82 2.09 10.49
C MET A 104 23.86 2.98 11.18
N ARG A 105 24.18 2.72 12.46
CA ARG A 105 25.25 3.43 13.18
C ARG A 105 26.58 3.34 12.44
N SER A 106 26.97 2.13 12.02
CA SER A 106 28.21 1.93 11.26
C SER A 106 28.19 2.69 9.93
N TRP A 107 27.05 2.76 9.25
CA TRP A 107 26.92 3.55 8.03
C TRP A 107 27.00 5.05 8.30
N LEU A 108 26.31 5.55 9.33
CA LEU A 108 26.36 6.95 9.74
C LEU A 108 27.80 7.39 10.05
N GLU A 109 28.56 6.59 10.80
CA GLU A 109 29.97 6.87 11.11
C GLU A 109 30.84 6.98 9.85
N GLN A 110 30.50 6.25 8.79
CA GLN A 110 31.24 6.27 7.52
C GLN A 110 30.81 7.41 6.58
N THR A 111 29.54 7.81 6.63
CA THR A 111 28.97 8.80 5.70
C THR A 111 28.77 10.18 6.32
N TYR A 112 29.08 10.35 7.62
CA TYR A 112 28.89 11.62 8.32
C TYR A 112 29.61 12.77 7.61
N PRO A 113 28.90 13.82 7.19
CA PRO A 113 29.47 14.84 6.31
C PRO A 113 30.35 15.83 7.08
N LYS A 114 31.47 16.23 6.48
CA LYS A 114 32.39 17.26 7.02
C LYS A 114 32.06 18.66 6.52
N VAL A 115 30.78 19.04 6.61
CA VAL A 115 30.27 20.33 6.10
C VAL A 115 29.75 21.26 7.19
N GLY A 116 29.78 20.85 8.45
CA GLY A 116 29.32 21.66 9.58
C GLY A 116 30.16 22.91 9.80
N GLY A 117 29.57 23.90 10.46
CA GLY A 117 30.22 25.17 10.82
C GLY A 117 29.88 26.33 9.88
N ARG A 118 30.67 27.41 10.01
CA ARG A 118 30.44 28.67 9.28
C ARG A 118 31.22 28.73 7.98
N HIS A 119 30.51 29.05 6.90
CA HIS A 119 31.05 29.19 5.55
C HIS A 119 30.89 30.65 5.09
N ALA A 120 31.99 31.31 4.75
CA ALA A 120 31.98 32.65 4.16
C ALA A 120 32.07 32.54 2.62
N LYS A 121 31.23 33.28 1.90
CA LYS A 121 31.24 33.39 0.43
C LYS A 121 31.22 34.86 0.01
N GLY A 122 31.95 35.18 -1.05
CA GLY A 122 32.01 36.56 -1.58
C GLY A 122 30.90 36.87 -2.57
N GLU A 123 30.33 35.85 -3.21
CA GLU A 123 29.33 35.99 -4.28
C GLU A 123 28.05 35.20 -3.99
N LEU A 124 26.92 35.73 -4.47
CA LEU A 124 25.60 35.11 -4.33
C LEU A 124 25.56 33.73 -4.99
N GLN A 125 26.20 33.58 -6.16
CA GLN A 125 26.24 32.33 -6.91
C GLN A 125 26.96 31.22 -6.14
N GLU A 126 28.00 31.56 -5.38
CA GLU A 126 28.71 30.59 -4.53
C GLU A 126 27.88 30.19 -3.31
N CYS A 127 27.17 31.16 -2.71
CA CYS A 127 26.22 30.93 -1.62
C CYS A 127 25.10 29.99 -2.08
N SER A 128 24.47 30.29 -3.23
CA SER A 128 23.42 29.49 -3.84
C SER A 128 23.89 28.07 -4.18
N ARG A 129 25.07 27.92 -4.79
CA ARG A 129 25.66 26.60 -5.09
C ARG A 129 25.88 25.77 -3.83
N LEU A 130 26.36 26.38 -2.75
CA LEU A 130 26.52 25.68 -1.47
C LEU A 130 25.17 25.27 -0.89
N LEU A 131 24.20 26.18 -0.84
CA LEU A 131 22.84 25.87 -0.36
C LEU A 131 22.20 24.73 -1.16
N MET A 132 22.24 24.79 -2.50
CA MET A 132 21.76 23.70 -3.34
C MET A 132 22.48 22.39 -3.06
N SER A 133 23.80 22.43 -2.81
CA SER A 133 24.54 21.21 -2.48
C SER A 133 24.18 20.60 -1.12
N LEU A 134 23.75 21.45 -0.16
CA LEU A 134 23.36 21.04 1.18
C LEU A 134 21.91 20.52 1.22
N THR A 135 21.04 21.06 0.37
CA THR A 135 19.60 20.75 0.40
C THR A 135 19.16 19.79 -0.70
N SER A 136 19.91 19.60 -1.80
CA SER A 136 19.47 18.75 -2.91
C SER A 136 19.71 17.26 -2.69
N GLU A 137 18.75 16.44 -3.15
CA GLU A 137 18.86 14.98 -3.29
C GLU A 137 19.93 14.54 -4.32
N THR A 138 20.29 15.45 -5.24
CA THR A 138 21.15 15.15 -6.41
C THR A 138 22.48 15.90 -6.39
N ALA A 139 22.88 16.46 -5.25
CA ALA A 139 24.14 17.18 -5.07
C ALA A 139 25.38 16.26 -5.13
N GLY A 140 25.64 15.66 -6.29
CA GLY A 140 26.79 14.81 -6.59
C GLY A 140 26.38 13.51 -7.27
N ALA A 141 27.02 13.19 -8.40
CA ALA A 141 26.68 12.03 -9.22
C ALA A 141 26.83 10.67 -8.50
N HIS A 142 27.52 10.58 -7.34
CA HIS A 142 27.82 9.29 -6.69
C HIS A 142 27.82 9.30 -5.14
N GLY A 143 27.31 10.34 -4.46
CA GLY A 143 27.31 10.44 -2.98
C GLY A 143 25.92 10.35 -2.33
N PRO A 144 25.83 10.01 -1.02
CA PRO A 144 24.60 10.18 -0.25
C PRO A 144 24.23 11.66 -0.08
N ALA A 145 22.94 11.94 0.14
CA ALA A 145 22.47 13.31 0.33
C ALA A 145 22.97 13.87 1.68
N VAL A 146 23.21 15.18 1.73
CA VAL A 146 23.72 15.86 2.93
C VAL A 146 22.58 16.33 3.84
N TRP A 147 21.43 16.69 3.26
CA TRP A 147 20.29 17.25 3.98
C TRP A 147 19.80 16.42 5.18
N PRO A 148 19.83 15.06 5.19
CA PRO A 148 19.36 14.29 6.34
C PRO A 148 20.22 14.48 7.60
N TYR A 149 21.45 14.97 7.44
CA TYR A 149 22.38 15.20 8.55
C TYR A 149 22.24 16.62 9.12
N ILE A 150 21.50 17.50 8.45
CA ILE A 150 21.45 18.93 8.79
C ILE A 150 20.27 19.18 9.73
N LYS A 151 20.59 19.67 10.92
CA LYS A 151 19.62 20.15 11.89
C LYS A 151 19.02 21.48 11.46
N LYS A 152 19.89 22.39 11.00
CA LYS A 152 19.50 23.77 10.67
C LYS A 152 20.56 24.46 9.82
N ILE A 153 20.12 25.29 8.89
CA ILE A 153 20.96 26.22 8.13
C ILE A 153 20.60 27.64 8.55
N ARG A 154 21.59 28.48 8.84
CA ARG A 154 21.40 29.93 9.02
C ARG A 154 22.13 30.67 7.92
N ILE A 155 21.38 31.37 7.08
CA ILE A 155 21.90 32.29 6.08
C ILE A 155 21.93 33.68 6.72
N ILE A 156 23.13 34.24 6.90
CA ILE A 156 23.31 35.53 7.57
C ILE A 156 23.72 36.58 6.54
N THR A 157 22.73 37.17 5.85
CA THR A 157 22.96 38.32 4.95
C THR A 157 21.65 38.98 4.51
N GLU A 158 21.61 40.32 4.51
CA GLU A 158 20.53 41.10 3.89
C GLU A 158 20.53 40.97 2.36
N ARG A 159 21.73 40.81 1.78
CA ARG A 159 21.96 40.79 0.34
C ARG A 159 21.29 39.60 -0.34
N TYR A 160 21.29 38.41 0.28
CA TYR A 160 20.61 37.25 -0.29
C TYR A 160 19.10 37.47 -0.41
N LEU A 161 18.46 38.03 0.62
CA LEU A 161 17.02 38.29 0.58
C LEU A 161 16.67 39.33 -0.50
N ARG A 162 17.45 40.42 -0.61
CA ARG A 162 17.20 41.49 -1.60
C ARG A 162 17.55 41.11 -3.04
N GLU A 163 18.56 40.27 -3.24
CA GLU A 163 19.00 39.84 -4.58
C GLU A 163 18.25 38.60 -5.09
N CYS A 164 17.40 37.95 -4.28
CA CYS A 164 16.52 36.89 -4.75
C CYS A 164 15.41 37.44 -5.67
N ASP A 165 15.18 36.76 -6.79
CA ASP A 165 14.11 37.13 -7.75
C ASP A 165 12.70 36.89 -7.20
N GLU A 166 12.51 35.84 -6.38
CA GLU A 166 11.23 35.45 -5.79
C GLU A 166 11.44 34.64 -4.49
N ILE A 167 10.56 34.85 -3.50
CA ILE A 167 10.47 34.01 -2.30
C ILE A 167 9.14 33.25 -2.30
N LEU A 168 9.19 31.93 -2.10
CA LEU A 168 8.00 31.08 -2.03
C LEU A 168 7.78 30.55 -0.61
N ALA A 169 6.66 30.90 0.01
CA ALA A 169 6.22 30.33 1.28
C ALA A 169 5.45 29.01 1.04
N ILE A 170 5.95 27.89 1.59
CA ILE A 170 5.33 26.57 1.43
C ILE A 170 4.46 26.27 2.65
N CYS A 171 3.18 25.92 2.45
CA CYS A 171 2.28 25.53 3.54
C CYS A 171 1.26 24.47 3.09
N ASN A 172 0.63 23.77 4.03
CA ASN A 172 -0.46 22.85 3.72
C ASN A 172 -1.72 23.64 3.34
N ILE A 173 -2.38 23.27 2.23
CA ILE A 173 -3.60 23.94 1.73
C ILE A 173 -4.69 24.07 2.80
N GLY A 174 -4.82 23.10 3.70
CA GLY A 174 -5.84 23.10 4.76
C GLY A 174 -5.58 24.10 5.90
N ARG A 175 -4.38 24.67 5.99
CA ARG A 175 -3.99 25.65 7.02
C ARG A 175 -3.47 26.96 6.45
N ALA A 176 -3.41 27.11 5.13
CA ALA A 176 -2.76 28.23 4.46
C ALA A 176 -3.20 29.62 4.97
N THR A 177 -4.48 29.79 5.33
CA THR A 177 -5.02 31.05 5.83
C THR A 177 -4.72 31.33 7.31
N THR A 178 -4.25 30.33 8.05
CA THR A 178 -3.98 30.38 9.50
C THR A 178 -2.53 30.03 9.84
N ASP A 179 -1.69 29.79 8.82
CA ASP A 179 -0.33 29.31 9.01
C ASP A 179 0.58 30.47 9.46
N VAL A 180 1.11 30.35 10.68
CA VAL A 180 1.99 31.37 11.27
C VAL A 180 3.29 31.52 10.48
N GLY A 181 3.77 30.45 9.83
CA GLY A 181 4.95 30.48 8.97
C GLY A 181 4.73 31.37 7.75
N VAL A 182 3.58 31.25 7.10
CA VAL A 182 3.20 32.13 5.97
C VAL A 182 3.19 33.59 6.41
N ALA A 183 2.53 33.91 7.53
CA ALA A 183 2.51 35.27 8.06
C ALA A 183 3.94 35.80 8.36
N SER A 184 4.81 34.95 8.90
CA SER A 184 6.19 35.30 9.24
C SER A 184 7.04 35.61 7.99
N VAL A 185 6.85 34.86 6.89
CA VAL A 185 7.53 35.12 5.61
C VAL A 185 7.12 36.47 5.04
N PHE A 186 5.83 36.81 5.09
CA PHE A 186 5.35 38.11 4.59
C PHE A 186 5.83 39.29 5.45
N GLU A 187 5.92 39.13 6.78
CA GLU A 187 6.54 40.15 7.64
C GLU A 187 8.03 40.33 7.35
N LEU A 188 8.76 39.24 7.09
CA LEU A 188 10.16 39.30 6.70
C LEU A 188 10.31 40.00 5.34
N ALA A 189 9.48 39.65 4.36
CA ALA A 189 9.50 40.25 3.04
C ALA A 189 9.20 41.75 3.07
N ARG A 190 8.24 42.17 3.91
CA ARG A 190 7.96 43.59 4.14
C ARG A 190 9.15 44.33 4.73
N LYS A 191 9.84 43.73 5.71
CA LYS A 191 11.05 44.33 6.31
C LYS A 191 12.22 44.42 5.35
N ALA A 192 12.33 43.46 4.42
CA ALA A 192 13.39 43.39 3.42
C ALA A 192 13.03 44.09 2.09
N GLU A 193 11.86 44.73 2.00
CA GLU A 193 11.35 45.45 0.82
C GLU A 193 11.32 44.59 -0.47
N LEU A 194 10.89 43.33 -0.34
CA LEU A 194 10.84 42.40 -1.47
C LEU A 194 9.63 42.68 -2.36
N SER A 195 9.84 42.58 -3.68
CA SER A 195 8.81 42.80 -4.69
C SER A 195 8.01 41.55 -5.05
N ASN A 196 8.61 40.36 -4.94
CA ASN A 196 8.04 39.10 -5.43
C ASN A 196 8.01 38.04 -4.31
N VAL A 197 6.81 37.81 -3.76
CA VAL A 197 6.57 36.75 -2.77
C VAL A 197 5.36 35.92 -3.19
N GLY A 198 5.55 34.62 -3.38
CA GLY A 198 4.51 33.66 -3.72
C GLY A 198 4.19 32.72 -2.55
N ILE A 199 3.06 32.01 -2.65
CA ILE A 199 2.66 30.96 -1.70
C ILE A 199 2.44 29.67 -2.48
N VAL A 200 3.06 28.58 -2.03
CA VAL A 200 2.86 27.23 -2.56
C VAL A 200 2.06 26.41 -1.55
N CYS A 201 0.84 26.05 -1.93
CA CYS A 201 -0.04 25.20 -1.13
C CYS A 201 0.18 23.72 -1.46
N THR A 202 0.72 22.95 -0.53
CA THR A 202 0.93 21.50 -0.66
C THR A 202 -0.26 20.70 -0.14
N LYS A 203 -0.29 19.40 -0.44
CA LYS A 203 -1.37 18.46 -0.10
C LYS A 203 -2.74 18.81 -0.72
N SER A 204 -2.75 19.33 -1.95
CA SER A 204 -3.98 19.71 -2.68
C SER A 204 -4.88 18.52 -3.04
N ASP A 205 -4.31 17.31 -3.07
CA ASP A 205 -4.92 16.03 -3.40
C ASP A 205 -5.78 15.43 -2.26
N ILE A 206 -5.57 15.83 -1.00
CA ILE A 206 -6.35 15.37 0.17
C ILE A 206 -7.86 15.47 -0.07
N LYS A 207 -8.32 16.48 -0.81
CA LYS A 207 -9.76 16.71 -1.05
C LYS A 207 -10.42 15.54 -1.77
N GLU A 208 -9.75 14.93 -2.76
CA GLU A 208 -10.33 13.85 -3.56
C GLU A 208 -10.42 12.54 -2.78
N GLN A 209 -9.40 12.23 -1.96
CA GLN A 209 -9.45 11.12 -0.99
C GLN A 209 -10.60 11.33 0.02
N LYS A 210 -10.68 12.55 0.57
CA LYS A 210 -11.83 13.16 1.27
C LYS A 210 -13.19 12.70 0.74
N ARG A 211 -13.40 12.99 -0.54
CA ARG A 211 -14.67 12.76 -1.25
C ARG A 211 -14.98 11.29 -1.44
N PHE A 212 -13.99 10.48 -1.79
CA PHE A 212 -14.19 9.04 -1.96
C PHE A 212 -14.61 8.37 -0.65
N GLU A 213 -13.99 8.74 0.46
CA GLU A 213 -14.30 8.19 1.78
C GLU A 213 -15.72 8.53 2.24
N LEU A 214 -16.14 9.79 2.05
CA LEU A 214 -17.51 10.21 2.34
C LEU A 214 -18.52 9.44 1.48
N LYS A 215 -18.23 9.29 0.18
CA LYS A 215 -19.07 8.52 -0.75
C LYS A 215 -19.21 7.07 -0.31
N ARG A 216 -18.10 6.44 0.10
CA ARG A 216 -18.09 5.06 0.62
C ARG A 216 -19.00 4.93 1.84
N TYR A 217 -18.82 5.79 2.83
CA TYR A 217 -19.62 5.78 4.05
C TYR A 217 -21.12 5.87 3.76
N LEU A 218 -21.54 6.83 2.93
CA LEU A 218 -22.95 7.00 2.56
C LEU A 218 -23.54 5.76 1.88
N ILE A 219 -22.78 5.13 0.98
CA ILE A 219 -23.23 3.92 0.27
C ILE A 219 -23.32 2.73 1.22
N GLU A 220 -22.30 2.49 2.05
CA GLU A 220 -22.26 1.36 2.99
C GLU A 220 -23.38 1.46 4.02
N THR A 221 -23.57 2.62 4.65
CA THR A 221 -24.65 2.84 5.63
C THR A 221 -26.02 2.61 4.99
N ARG A 222 -26.24 3.12 3.77
CA ARG A 222 -27.48 2.90 3.03
C ARG A 222 -27.69 1.42 2.71
N ASN A 223 -26.66 0.74 2.19
CA ASN A 223 -26.73 -0.67 1.83
C ASN A 223 -27.05 -1.54 3.04
N THR A 224 -26.41 -1.29 4.18
CA THR A 224 -26.66 -1.99 5.44
C THR A 224 -28.09 -1.75 5.94
N SER A 225 -28.56 -0.51 5.92
CA SER A 225 -29.92 -0.16 6.34
C SER A 225 -30.98 -0.82 5.46
N VAL A 226 -30.80 -0.80 4.14
CA VAL A 226 -31.72 -1.43 3.18
C VAL A 226 -31.70 -2.95 3.32
N SER A 227 -30.51 -3.56 3.41
CA SER A 227 -30.38 -5.02 3.53
C SER A 227 -31.03 -5.53 4.81
N ARG A 228 -30.80 -4.85 5.93
CA ARG A 228 -31.46 -5.16 7.21
C ARG A 228 -32.98 -5.12 7.09
N LYS A 229 -33.53 -4.05 6.52
CA LYS A 229 -34.99 -3.93 6.32
C LYS A 229 -35.55 -5.02 5.41
N LEU A 230 -34.81 -5.41 4.36
CA LEU A 230 -35.23 -6.50 3.48
C LEU A 230 -35.23 -7.84 4.20
N HIS A 231 -34.24 -8.12 5.05
CA HIS A 231 -34.27 -9.30 5.90
C HIS A 231 -35.47 -9.28 6.85
N GLU A 232 -35.69 -8.19 7.59
CA GLU A 232 -36.84 -8.04 8.50
C GLU A 232 -38.20 -8.32 7.81
N LEU A 233 -38.34 -7.95 6.52
CA LEU A 233 -39.60 -8.09 5.78
C LEU A 233 -39.80 -9.45 5.11
N TYR A 234 -38.72 -10.15 4.76
CA TYR A 234 -38.78 -11.30 3.86
C TYR A 234 -38.14 -12.59 4.39
N ASP A 235 -37.32 -12.55 5.45
CA ASP A 235 -36.65 -13.76 5.96
C ASP A 235 -37.65 -14.84 6.37
N ASN A 236 -38.77 -14.46 7.00
CA ASN A 236 -39.80 -15.38 7.44
C ASN A 236 -40.68 -15.94 6.30
N LYS A 237 -40.52 -15.44 5.07
CA LYS A 237 -41.29 -15.89 3.89
C LYS A 237 -40.58 -16.98 3.10
N ILE A 238 -39.34 -17.31 3.45
CA ILE A 238 -38.52 -18.29 2.76
C ILE A 238 -37.75 -19.15 3.78
N PRO A 239 -37.15 -20.30 3.36
CA PRO A 239 -36.35 -21.11 4.26
C PRO A 239 -35.23 -20.31 4.93
N ALA A 240 -34.99 -20.59 6.21
CA ALA A 240 -34.00 -19.88 7.02
C ALA A 240 -32.63 -19.84 6.34
N GLY A 241 -32.05 -18.64 6.23
CA GLY A 241 -30.73 -18.43 5.61
C GLY A 241 -30.72 -18.43 4.08
N ALA A 242 -31.87 -18.56 3.41
CA ALA A 242 -31.94 -18.54 1.94
C ALA A 242 -31.93 -17.11 1.34
N LEU A 243 -32.18 -16.06 2.13
CA LEU A 243 -32.30 -14.69 1.61
C LEU A 243 -30.90 -14.12 1.41
N ARG A 244 -30.59 -13.73 0.17
CA ARG A 244 -29.33 -13.06 -0.17
C ARG A 244 -29.64 -11.70 -0.77
N VAL A 245 -29.15 -10.63 -0.15
CA VAL A 245 -29.33 -9.25 -0.63
C VAL A 245 -28.02 -8.74 -1.20
N PHE A 246 -28.07 -8.23 -2.44
CA PHE A 246 -26.94 -7.56 -3.08
C PHE A 246 -27.33 -6.13 -3.46
N CYS A 247 -26.70 -5.16 -2.83
CA CYS A 247 -26.80 -3.76 -3.24
C CYS A 247 -25.73 -3.47 -4.29
N VAL A 248 -26.15 -3.17 -5.53
CA VAL A 248 -25.24 -2.98 -6.66
C VAL A 248 -25.41 -1.61 -7.34
N SER A 249 -24.33 -1.08 -7.89
CA SER A 249 -24.32 0.14 -8.71
C SER A 249 -23.56 -0.06 -10.01
N ASN A 250 -24.32 -0.07 -11.12
CA ASN A 250 -23.75 -0.14 -12.46
C ASN A 250 -22.93 1.10 -12.82
N THR A 251 -23.27 2.26 -12.26
CA THR A 251 -22.55 3.51 -12.51
C THR A 251 -21.14 3.44 -11.91
N GLU A 252 -21.01 3.02 -10.65
CA GLU A 252 -19.70 2.86 -10.00
C GLU A 252 -18.84 1.81 -10.69
N TYR A 253 -19.46 0.70 -11.09
CA TYR A 253 -18.76 -0.35 -11.83
C TYR A 253 -18.24 0.15 -13.19
N ARG A 254 -19.05 0.89 -13.95
CA ARG A 254 -18.63 1.47 -15.24
C ARG A 254 -17.53 2.51 -15.08
N ALA A 255 -17.55 3.30 -14.00
CA ALA A 255 -16.52 4.28 -13.70
C ALA A 255 -15.17 3.61 -13.36
N GLY A 256 -15.18 2.50 -12.63
CA GLY A 256 -13.96 1.83 -12.17
C GLY A 256 -13.36 0.79 -13.13
N ARG A 257 -14.16 0.15 -14.01
CA ARG A 257 -13.74 -1.06 -14.76
C ARG A 257 -12.61 -0.88 -15.77
N TRP A 258 -12.28 0.35 -16.13
CA TRP A 258 -11.23 0.67 -17.12
C TRP A 258 -9.98 1.27 -16.48
N LEU A 259 -9.99 1.48 -15.16
CA LEU A 259 -8.84 2.02 -14.44
C LEU A 259 -7.78 0.93 -14.21
N PRO A 260 -6.51 1.32 -13.96
CA PRO A 260 -5.48 0.42 -13.45
C PRO A 260 -5.94 -0.30 -12.18
N ARG A 261 -5.38 -1.49 -11.91
CA ARG A 261 -5.86 -2.40 -10.87
C ARG A 261 -6.08 -1.72 -9.51
N ASP A 262 -5.11 -0.92 -9.07
CA ASP A 262 -5.11 -0.35 -7.73
C ASP A 262 -6.14 0.77 -7.57
N ASP A 263 -6.37 1.56 -8.63
CA ASP A 263 -7.42 2.60 -8.67
C ASP A 263 -8.82 2.01 -8.90
N ALA A 264 -8.89 0.92 -9.67
CA ALA A 264 -10.15 0.24 -9.98
C ALA A 264 -10.72 -0.48 -8.75
N LEU A 265 -9.86 -1.13 -7.95
CA LEU A 265 -10.28 -2.06 -6.91
C LEU A 265 -11.25 -1.42 -5.88
N PRO A 266 -10.98 -0.23 -5.32
CA PRO A 266 -11.91 0.42 -4.38
C PRO A 266 -13.28 0.71 -4.98
N LEU A 267 -13.33 1.22 -6.23
CA LEU A 267 -14.56 1.54 -6.94
C LEU A 267 -15.37 0.28 -7.30
N LEU A 268 -14.68 -0.77 -7.76
CA LEU A 268 -15.31 -2.03 -8.12
C LEU A 268 -15.85 -2.77 -6.88
N GLN A 269 -15.16 -2.71 -5.75
CA GLN A 269 -15.67 -3.23 -4.48
C GLN A 269 -16.92 -2.46 -4.03
N LEU A 270 -16.86 -1.13 -4.03
CA LEU A 270 -17.98 -0.27 -3.63
C LEU A 270 -19.22 -0.45 -4.51
N SER A 271 -19.04 -0.85 -5.78
CA SER A 271 -20.13 -1.14 -6.70
C SER A 271 -20.99 -2.34 -6.32
N GLY A 272 -20.51 -3.25 -5.46
CA GLY A 272 -21.19 -4.50 -5.10
C GLY A 272 -21.23 -5.58 -6.20
N ILE A 273 -20.83 -5.27 -7.44
CA ILE A 273 -20.91 -6.20 -8.58
C ILE A 273 -19.94 -7.37 -8.44
N ILE A 274 -18.76 -7.16 -7.82
CA ILE A 274 -17.81 -8.26 -7.55
C ILE A 274 -18.46 -9.33 -6.65
N ALA A 275 -19.14 -8.91 -5.58
CA ALA A 275 -19.79 -9.83 -4.64
C ALA A 275 -20.92 -10.60 -5.32
N LEU A 276 -21.74 -9.91 -6.12
CA LEU A 276 -22.80 -10.55 -6.92
C LEU A 276 -22.21 -11.57 -7.90
N ARG A 277 -21.17 -11.22 -8.66
CA ARG A 277 -20.54 -12.12 -9.64
C ARG A 277 -19.96 -13.36 -8.97
N LYS A 278 -19.27 -13.21 -7.83
CA LYS A 278 -18.76 -14.34 -7.05
C LYS A 278 -19.89 -15.29 -6.63
N HIS A 279 -21.03 -14.75 -6.20
CA HIS A 279 -22.18 -15.56 -5.81
C HIS A 279 -22.78 -16.32 -7.01
N CYS A 280 -22.98 -15.66 -8.15
CA CYS A 280 -23.49 -16.32 -9.36
C CYS A 280 -22.57 -17.45 -9.84
N LEU A 281 -21.25 -17.25 -9.76
CA LEU A 281 -20.27 -18.29 -10.11
C LEU A 281 -20.33 -19.48 -9.14
N ALA A 282 -20.52 -19.22 -7.84
CA ALA A 282 -20.67 -20.30 -6.85
C ALA A 282 -21.92 -21.16 -7.12
N ILE A 283 -23.05 -20.55 -7.49
CA ILE A 283 -24.28 -21.29 -7.85
C ILE A 283 -24.02 -22.27 -9.01
N ILE A 284 -23.27 -21.83 -10.02
CA ILE A 284 -22.92 -22.67 -11.17
C ILE A 284 -21.98 -23.80 -10.73
N GLY A 285 -20.98 -23.49 -9.90
CA GLY A 285 -20.06 -24.48 -9.32
C GLY A 285 -20.80 -25.59 -8.55
N ASP A 286 -21.73 -25.22 -7.66
CA ASP A 286 -22.51 -26.16 -6.86
C ASP A 286 -23.46 -27.02 -7.71
N SER A 287 -23.97 -26.48 -8.82
CA SER A 287 -24.77 -27.25 -9.78
C SER A 287 -23.92 -28.29 -10.50
N GLN A 288 -22.74 -27.91 -11.00
CA GLN A 288 -21.84 -28.81 -11.71
C GLN A 288 -21.28 -29.90 -10.79
N LEU A 289 -20.90 -29.55 -9.57
CA LEU A 289 -20.45 -30.51 -8.57
C LEU A 289 -21.54 -31.56 -8.28
N ARG A 290 -22.79 -31.14 -8.11
CA ARG A 290 -23.91 -32.05 -7.85
C ARG A 290 -24.17 -33.01 -9.01
N ILE A 291 -24.07 -32.54 -10.25
CA ILE A 291 -24.21 -33.39 -11.45
C ILE A 291 -23.07 -34.41 -11.49
N ALA A 292 -21.83 -33.97 -11.27
CA ALA A 292 -20.67 -34.85 -11.23
C ALA A 292 -20.78 -35.90 -10.11
N THR A 293 -21.17 -35.50 -8.90
CA THR A 293 -21.39 -36.44 -7.78
C THR A 293 -22.49 -37.45 -8.09
N LYS A 294 -23.62 -37.02 -8.67
CA LYS A 294 -24.70 -37.93 -9.07
C LYS A 294 -24.24 -38.93 -10.12
N PHE A 295 -23.52 -38.47 -11.14
CA PHE A 295 -22.98 -39.32 -12.19
C PHE A 295 -22.03 -40.39 -11.63
N VAL A 296 -21.11 -39.98 -10.74
CA VAL A 296 -20.16 -40.89 -10.09
C VAL A 296 -20.85 -41.86 -9.14
N ALA A 297 -21.83 -41.40 -8.37
CA ALA A 297 -22.47 -42.23 -7.35
C ALA A 297 -23.52 -43.20 -7.90
N ASN A 298 -24.17 -42.87 -9.03
CA ASN A 298 -25.31 -43.62 -9.54
C ASN A 298 -25.09 -44.19 -10.95
N ASP A 299 -24.65 -43.35 -11.90
CA ASP A 299 -24.65 -43.72 -13.32
C ASP A 299 -23.45 -44.63 -13.65
N ILE A 300 -22.29 -44.41 -13.04
CA ILE A 300 -21.12 -45.27 -13.22
C ILE A 300 -21.36 -46.68 -12.63
N PRO A 301 -21.84 -46.85 -11.37
CA PRO A 301 -22.13 -48.19 -10.84
C PRO A 301 -23.20 -48.95 -11.64
N ALA A 302 -24.25 -48.26 -12.13
CA ALA A 302 -25.26 -48.89 -12.97
C ALA A 302 -24.65 -49.44 -14.28
N LEU A 303 -23.80 -48.65 -14.94
CA LEU A 303 -23.10 -49.09 -16.15
C LEU A 303 -22.16 -50.27 -15.88
N LEU A 304 -21.44 -50.27 -14.75
CA LEU A 304 -20.58 -51.40 -14.37
C LEU A 304 -21.41 -52.66 -14.12
N GLY A 305 -22.56 -52.54 -13.45
CA GLY A 305 -23.50 -53.64 -13.25
C GLY A 305 -24.01 -54.23 -14.57
N ASP A 306 -24.38 -53.38 -15.53
CA ASP A 306 -24.82 -53.81 -16.86
C ASP A 306 -23.70 -54.56 -17.62
N VAL A 307 -22.46 -54.09 -17.52
CA VAL A 307 -21.28 -54.77 -18.10
C VAL A 307 -21.03 -56.11 -17.40
N GLY A 308 -21.18 -56.18 -16.08
CA GLY A 308 -21.11 -57.42 -15.30
C GLY A 308 -22.15 -58.45 -15.75
N LEU A 309 -23.41 -58.02 -15.90
CA LEU A 309 -24.51 -58.86 -16.38
C LEU A 309 -24.31 -59.32 -17.83
N TRP A 310 -23.71 -58.47 -18.69
CA TRP A 310 -23.36 -58.85 -20.06
C TRP A 310 -22.29 -59.95 -20.11
N ILE A 311 -21.32 -59.91 -19.20
CA ILE A 311 -20.29 -60.94 -19.06
C ILE A 311 -20.90 -62.26 -18.56
N GLU A 312 -21.83 -62.20 -17.61
CA GLU A 312 -22.52 -63.35 -17.03
C GLU A 312 -23.47 -64.05 -18.00
N SER A 313 -24.20 -63.28 -18.80
CA SER A 313 -25.12 -63.80 -19.82
C SER A 313 -24.41 -64.47 -21.00
N GLY A 314 -23.08 -64.39 -21.08
CA GLY A 314 -22.28 -65.12 -22.06
C GLY A 314 -22.43 -64.64 -23.50
N ALA A 315 -22.88 -63.40 -23.71
CA ALA A 315 -23.27 -62.85 -25.01
C ALA A 315 -22.10 -62.55 -25.99
N GLY A 316 -21.00 -63.29 -25.93
CA GLY A 316 -19.86 -63.14 -26.85
C GLY A 316 -18.90 -64.33 -26.83
N SER A 317 -18.22 -64.56 -27.95
CA SER A 317 -17.24 -65.64 -28.22
C SER A 317 -15.92 -65.54 -27.43
N THR A 318 -15.94 -64.86 -26.29
CA THR A 318 -14.77 -64.48 -25.50
C THR A 318 -14.33 -65.65 -24.61
N SER A 319 -13.02 -65.93 -24.55
CA SER A 319 -12.47 -67.06 -23.78
C SER A 319 -12.69 -66.89 -22.27
N ALA A 320 -12.69 -68.00 -21.52
CA ALA A 320 -12.89 -67.98 -20.07
C ALA A 320 -11.84 -67.12 -19.33
N GLU A 321 -10.59 -67.13 -19.80
CA GLU A 321 -9.51 -66.28 -19.26
C GLU A 321 -9.77 -64.79 -19.50
N GLN A 322 -10.24 -64.41 -20.69
CA GLN A 322 -10.57 -63.01 -20.98
C GLN A 322 -11.75 -62.51 -20.15
N LYS A 323 -12.76 -63.35 -19.89
CA LYS A 323 -13.88 -63.01 -18.99
C LYS A 323 -13.42 -62.78 -17.54
N GLN A 324 -12.45 -63.57 -17.07
CA GLN A 324 -11.90 -63.44 -15.72
C GLN A 324 -11.11 -62.14 -15.55
N ILE A 325 -10.27 -61.78 -16.52
CA ILE A 325 -9.49 -60.52 -16.51
C ILE A 325 -10.42 -59.31 -16.50
N VAL A 326 -11.49 -59.33 -17.30
CA VAL A 326 -12.46 -58.22 -17.33
C VAL A 326 -13.21 -58.10 -16.02
N ARG A 327 -13.63 -59.21 -15.38
CA ARG A 327 -14.24 -59.19 -14.03
C ARG A 327 -13.31 -58.59 -12.98
N GLU A 328 -12.08 -59.07 -12.90
CA GLU A 328 -11.11 -58.56 -11.91
C GLU A 328 -10.79 -57.07 -12.12
N THR A 329 -10.86 -56.60 -13.37
CA THR A 329 -10.70 -55.18 -13.69
C THR A 329 -11.94 -54.38 -13.28
N LEU A 330 -13.13 -54.93 -13.50
CA LEU A 330 -14.40 -54.33 -13.09
C LEU A 330 -14.48 -54.17 -11.56
N ASP A 331 -14.14 -55.22 -10.81
CA ASP A 331 -14.11 -55.22 -9.34
C ASP A 331 -13.13 -54.17 -8.78
N LYS A 332 -11.96 -54.02 -9.41
CA LYS A 332 -10.97 -53.00 -9.05
C LYS A 332 -11.51 -51.59 -9.27
N VAL A 333 -12.17 -51.36 -10.41
CA VAL A 333 -12.77 -50.06 -10.74
C VAL A 333 -13.90 -49.74 -9.75
N GLU A 334 -14.73 -50.72 -9.40
CA GLU A 334 -15.82 -50.58 -8.44
C GLU A 334 -15.31 -50.26 -7.03
N GLN A 335 -14.24 -50.92 -6.57
CA GLN A 335 -13.57 -50.58 -5.30
C GLN A 335 -12.96 -49.18 -5.29
N MET A 336 -12.36 -48.73 -6.39
CA MET A 336 -11.80 -47.37 -6.50
C MET A 336 -12.91 -46.31 -6.47
N LEU A 337 -14.03 -46.56 -7.16
CA LEU A 337 -15.22 -45.70 -7.11
C LEU A 337 -15.81 -45.61 -5.71
N HIS A 338 -15.91 -46.73 -4.99
CA HIS A 338 -16.37 -46.73 -3.60
C HIS A 338 -15.50 -45.84 -2.71
N ARG A 339 -14.17 -45.90 -2.85
CA ARG A 339 -13.23 -45.05 -2.11
C ARG A 339 -13.42 -43.57 -2.43
N VAL A 340 -13.56 -43.21 -3.70
CA VAL A 340 -13.78 -41.82 -4.11
C VAL A 340 -15.12 -41.30 -3.58
N ASN A 341 -16.18 -42.10 -3.63
CA ASN A 341 -17.50 -41.73 -3.13
C ASN A 341 -17.48 -41.50 -1.60
N THR A 342 -16.75 -42.32 -0.84
CA THR A 342 -16.57 -42.11 0.61
C THR A 342 -15.78 -40.86 0.98
N ALA A 343 -14.87 -40.40 0.11
CA ALA A 343 -14.09 -39.18 0.34
C ALA A 343 -14.88 -37.89 0.01
N VAL A 344 -15.86 -37.97 -0.90
CA VAL A 344 -16.64 -36.82 -1.38
C VAL A 344 -17.91 -36.57 -0.56
N ASN A 345 -18.47 -37.57 0.13
CA ASN A 345 -19.64 -37.44 1.00
C ASN A 345 -19.43 -38.01 2.41
N PRO A 346 -18.79 -37.27 3.34
CA PRO A 346 -18.60 -37.73 4.72
C PRO A 346 -19.91 -37.76 5.54
N SER A 347 -20.96 -37.05 5.11
CA SER A 347 -22.12 -36.69 5.94
C SER A 347 -23.41 -37.48 5.68
N LEU A 348 -23.40 -38.50 4.80
CA LEU A 348 -24.57 -39.37 4.57
C LEU A 348 -24.64 -40.61 5.49
N ASN A 349 -23.61 -40.88 6.30
CA ASN A 349 -23.56 -42.07 7.16
C ASN A 349 -23.95 -41.81 8.64
N MET A 350 -24.53 -40.66 8.96
CA MET A 350 -24.88 -40.31 10.35
C MET A 350 -26.40 -40.27 10.62
N SER A 351 -27.21 -41.06 9.88
CA SER A 351 -28.63 -41.29 10.20
C SER A 351 -29.02 -42.77 10.33
N ALA A 352 -28.07 -43.65 10.59
CA ALA A 352 -28.35 -45.06 10.84
C ALA A 352 -27.60 -45.56 12.07
N TYR A 353 -27.82 -44.92 13.22
CA TYR A 353 -27.77 -45.53 14.55
C TYR A 353 -28.64 -44.72 15.52
#